data_AF-B9NY52-F1
#
_entry.id   AF-B9NY52-F1
#
_cell.length_a   1.000
_cell.length_b   1.000
_cell.length_c   1.000
_cell.angle_alpha   90.00
_cell.angle_beta   90.00
_cell.angle_gamma   90.00
#
_symmetry.space_group_name_H-M   'P 1'
#
loop_
_entity.id
_entity.type
_entity.pdbx_description
1 polymer ?
#
loop_
_entity_poly.entity_id
_entity_poly.type
_entity_poly.pdbx_seq_one_letter_code
_entity_poly.pdbx_strand_id
1 'polypeptide(L)' 'MQQNKITPRLRKRRKPRTTDSNHSLKPSPNLLEQQFDCALPNRVWLADITYVDTNEG' A
#
# COMPACT_ATOMS: atom_id res chain seq x y z
N MET A 1 -7.15 -20.23 30.46
CA MET A 1 -6.31 -19.93 31.64
C MET A 1 -4.88 -19.69 31.14
N GLN A 2 -4.32 -18.49 31.32
CA GLN A 2 -2.89 -18.23 31.03
C GLN A 2 -2.08 -18.53 32.29
N GLN A 3 -1.38 -19.67 32.30
CA GLN A 3 -0.73 -20.25 33.48
C GLN A 3 0.50 -19.45 33.97
N ASN A 4 1.06 -18.57 33.13
CA ASN A 4 2.35 -17.92 33.41
C ASN A 4 2.31 -16.38 33.51
N LYS A 5 1.13 -15.74 33.46
CA LYS A 5 0.98 -14.26 33.48
C LYS A 5 1.88 -13.51 32.47
N ILE A 6 2.30 -14.17 31.39
CA ILE A 6 3.09 -13.56 30.33
C ILE A 6 2.12 -12.85 29.40
N THR A 7 2.05 -11.53 29.51
CA THR A 7 1.26 -10.70 28.60
C THR A 7 2.15 -10.20 27.45
N PRO A 8 1.75 -10.38 26.18
CA PRO A 8 2.45 -9.77 25.06
C PRO A 8 2.36 -8.24 25.19
N ARG A 9 3.47 -7.55 24.88
CA ARG A 9 3.42 -6.09 24.76
C ARG A 9 2.44 -5.74 23.65
N LEU A 10 1.48 -4.88 23.94
CA LEU A 10 0.56 -4.32 22.93
C LEU A 10 1.38 -3.67 21.83
N ARG A 11 1.49 -4.35 20.68
CA ARG A 11 2.14 -3.80 19.48
C ARG A 11 1.17 -2.76 18.89
N LYS A 12 1.67 -1.54 18.71
CA LYS A 12 0.91 -0.49 18.03
C LYS A 12 0.57 -0.96 16.61
N ARG A 13 -0.70 -0.88 16.21
CA ARG A 13 -1.13 -1.26 14.84
C ARG A 13 -0.32 -0.45 13.83
N ARG A 14 0.47 -1.13 12.99
CA ARG A 14 1.24 -0.49 11.92
C ARG A 14 0.35 -0.38 10.70
N LYS A 15 0.35 0.77 10.04
CA LYS A 15 -0.26 0.92 8.72
C LYS A 15 0.70 0.31 7.70
N PRO A 16 0.26 -0.58 6.80
CA PRO A 16 1.05 -1.01 5.66
C PRO A 16 1.49 0.23 4.88
N ARG A 17 2.79 0.34 4.62
CA ARG A 17 3.35 1.40 3.78
C ARG A 17 3.94 0.72 2.56
N THR A 18 3.19 0.74 1.47
CA THR A 18 3.56 0.10 0.20
C THR A 18 4.55 0.95 -0.62
N THR A 19 4.66 2.24 -0.30
CA THR A 19 5.54 3.19 -0.99
C THR A 19 6.48 3.86 0.01
N ASP A 20 7.78 3.73 -0.20
CA ASP A 20 8.75 4.54 0.55
C ASP A 20 8.84 5.93 -0.05
N SER A 21 7.92 6.80 0.36
CA SER A 21 7.93 8.21 -0.03
C SER A 21 8.99 9.06 0.67
N ASN A 22 9.82 8.49 1.56
CA ASN A 22 10.85 9.23 2.30
C ASN A 22 12.20 9.21 1.57
N HIS A 23 12.22 9.74 0.35
CA HIS A 23 13.44 9.87 -0.45
C HIS A 23 13.54 11.27 -1.08
N SER A 24 14.76 11.72 -1.37
CA SER A 24 15.01 13.01 -2.04
C SER A 24 14.89 12.97 -3.56
N LEU A 25 14.59 11.79 -4.14
CA LEU A 25 14.38 11.64 -5.58
C LEU A 25 13.11 12.37 -6.03
N LYS A 26 13.15 12.97 -7.21
CA LYS A 26 11.97 13.56 -7.83
C LYS A 26 11.00 12.45 -8.24
N PRO A 27 9.70 12.57 -7.91
CA PRO A 27 8.69 11.68 -8.45
C PRO A 27 8.70 11.70 -9.98
N SER A 28 8.45 10.55 -10.61
CA SER A 28 8.22 10.50 -12.05
C SER A 28 7.00 11.35 -12.42
N PRO A 29 7.02 12.01 -13.59
CA PRO A 29 5.88 12.82 -14.03
C PRO A 29 4.64 11.94 -14.22
N ASN A 30 3.47 12.46 -13.84
CA ASN A 30 2.20 11.84 -14.14
C ASN A 30 1.86 12.05 -15.62
N LEU A 31 2.20 11.08 -16.48
CA LEU A 31 1.98 11.21 -17.92
C LEU A 31 0.50 11.24 -18.32
N LEU A 32 -0.39 10.81 -17.42
CA LEU A 32 -1.79 10.54 -17.69
C LEU A 32 -2.69 11.70 -17.26
N GLU A 33 -2.28 12.50 -16.27
CA GLU A 33 -3.04 13.64 -15.73
C GLU A 33 -4.55 13.39 -15.54
N GLN A 34 -4.91 12.17 -15.11
CA GLN A 34 -6.29 11.69 -14.93
C GLN A 34 -7.16 11.66 -16.20
N GLN A 35 -6.55 11.74 -17.39
CA GLN A 35 -7.21 11.61 -18.69
C GLN A 35 -7.25 10.14 -19.11
N PHE A 36 -8.31 9.45 -18.67
CA PHE A 36 -8.50 8.03 -18.96
C PHE A 36 -9.22 7.77 -20.29
N ASP A 37 -9.80 8.80 -20.90
CA ASP A 37 -10.48 8.70 -22.19
C ASP A 37 -9.48 8.45 -23.32
N CYS A 38 -9.57 7.26 -23.93
CA CYS A 38 -8.67 6.84 -25.01
C CYS A 38 -9.45 6.54 -26.28
N ALA A 39 -9.01 7.11 -27.41
CA ALA A 39 -9.64 6.87 -28.72
C ALA A 39 -9.40 5.45 -29.28
N LEU A 40 -8.39 4.74 -28.77
CA LEU A 40 -7.99 3.41 -29.23
C LEU A 40 -7.80 2.48 -28.03
N PRO A 41 -8.04 1.16 -28.19
CA PRO A 41 -7.76 0.18 -27.16
C PRO A 41 -6.26 0.10 -26.85
N ASN A 42 -5.92 -0.42 -25.67
CA ASN A 42 -4.53 -0.69 -25.24
C ASN A 42 -3.63 0.57 -25.20
N ARG A 43 -4.14 1.68 -24.67
CA ARG A 43 -3.39 2.95 -24.52
C ARG A 43 -3.09 3.34 -23.09
N VAL A 44 -3.99 2.97 -22.18
CA VAL A 44 -3.88 3.24 -20.74
C VAL A 44 -4.16 1.94 -20.01
N TRP A 45 -3.33 1.64 -19.02
CA TRP A 45 -3.51 0.50 -18.12
C TRP A 45 -3.53 1.04 -16.69
N LEU A 46 -4.54 0.63 -15.92
CA LEU A 46 -4.66 0.95 -14.51
C LEU A 46 -4.50 -0.35 -13.71
N ALA A 47 -3.72 -0.30 -12.64
CA ALA A 47 -3.62 -1.36 -11.66
C ALA A 47 -3.85 -0.76 -10.27
N ASP A 48 -4.61 -1.47 -9.44
CA ASP A 48 -4.76 -1.15 -8.02
C ASP A 48 -4.16 -2.28 -7.18
N ILE A 49 -3.62 -1.93 -6.01
CA ILE A 49 -3.03 -2.87 -5.07
C ILE A 49 -3.84 -2.80 -3.78
N THR A 50 -4.66 -3.82 -3.54
CA THR A 50 -5.42 -3.97 -2.31
C THR A 50 -4.61 -4.74 -1.28
N TYR A 51 -4.47 -4.18 -0.08
CA TYR A 51 -3.92 -4.89 1.07
C TYR A 51 -5.02 -5.72 1.75
N VAL A 52 -4.73 -7.00 2.03
CA VAL A 52 -5.61 -7.91 2.77
C VAL A 52 -4.94 -8.25 4.10
N ASP A 53 -5.59 -7.87 5.21
CA ASP A 53 -5.14 -8.18 6.57
C ASP A 53 -5.16 -9.72 6.78
N THR A 54 -4.09 -10.29 7.33
CA THR A 54 -4.03 -11.70 7.76
C THR A 54 -3.80 -11.79 9.27
N ASN A 55 -4.20 -12.91 9.89
CA ASN A 55 -3.96 -13.15 11.32
C ASN A 55 -2.52 -13.60 11.64
N GLU A 56 -1.63 -13.65 10.65
CA GLU A 56 -0.27 -14.20 10.76
C GLU A 56 0.79 -13.11 11.02
N GLY A 57 0.38 -11.91 11.44
CA GLY A 57 1.23 -10.71 11.55
C GLY A 57 2.41 -10.77 12.52
#